data_AF-A0AAN5PIY3-F1
#
_entry.id   AF-A0AAN5PIY3-F1
#
_cell.length_a   1.000
_cell.length_b   1.000
_cell.length_c   1.000
_cell.angle_alpha   90.00
_cell.angle_beta   90.00
_cell.angle_gamma   90.00
#
_symmetry.space_group_name_H-M   'P 1'
#
loop_
_entity.id
_entity.type
_entity.pdbx_description
1 polymer ?
#
loop_
_entity_poly.entity_id
_entity_poly.type
_entity_poly.pdbx_seq_one_letter_code
_entity_poly.pdbx_strand_id
1 'polypeptide(L)'
;MAYTKWTYEKLIEEARKYQTKQEFRTKNCSAYAAAKYQGIIEKVCSHMIPAHMSWSDEMLATEAKKYQSKIDFKNGSSGAYQAAHKRELIDQICTHMDNLHPKWTEEKIRDEASKFKTKSEFRASNLGAYKAAWKRGILNDVCMHMIDMKTDWTYEMLLSEAKKYSSRGEFSSISNAYQIAAKRGILDEICSHMEVHHVNWTDEMIFEEATKFKSRSDFKLSSPLAYAAAQRRTILDKACGHMEFKHKYWSNEEIAQEAKKYKTRNELQMRSTAYGIAHKRGILDEVCSHMKYTERVNWTPKLLAEEALKYSTRADFYRNNNNAYVAARRFGVLDDITEHLEYLDRYNTRDVVYLWHAEADIYKVGITSENLGDKRIYDVAKDAGFIPKIVMLENVGTVMAKRIESQILKLGQPLSFRNSFPGSSEFRHFSSTDLNKAIELIKTGN
;
A
#
# COMPACT_ATOMS: atom_id res chain seq x y z
N MET A 1 37.78 32.17 42.38
CA MET A 1 36.46 32.64 41.90
C MET A 1 35.70 33.14 43.13
N ALA A 2 35.20 34.38 43.10
CA ALA A 2 34.48 34.97 44.23
C ALA A 2 33.16 34.21 44.46
N TYR A 3 32.99 33.63 45.64
CA TYR A 3 31.76 32.93 46.01
C TYR A 3 30.70 33.97 46.41
N THR A 4 29.78 34.28 45.49
CA THR A 4 28.68 35.19 45.79
C THR A 4 27.70 34.51 46.74
N LYS A 5 27.71 34.90 48.01
CA LYS A 5 26.77 34.41 49.02
C LYS A 5 25.40 35.06 48.77
N TRP A 6 24.42 34.25 48.34
CA TRP A 6 23.05 34.69 48.09
C TRP A 6 22.27 34.83 49.39
N THR A 7 21.94 36.07 49.75
CA THR A 7 21.00 36.42 50.83
C THR A 7 19.60 36.65 50.25
N TYR A 8 18.57 36.55 51.09
CA TYR A 8 17.18 36.73 50.69
C TYR A 8 16.92 38.08 50.00
N GLU A 9 17.48 39.17 50.55
CA GLU A 9 17.35 40.53 50.00
C GLU A 9 17.95 40.63 48.59
N LYS A 10 19.15 40.07 48.38
CA LYS A 10 19.80 40.04 47.05
C LYS A 10 19.01 39.23 46.02
N LEU A 11 18.37 38.14 46.45
CA LEU A 11 17.53 37.32 45.56
C LEU A 11 16.25 38.06 45.13
N ILE A 12 15.65 38.85 46.03
CA ILE A 12 14.49 39.70 45.69
C ILE A 12 14.88 40.82 44.73
N GLU A 13 15.95 41.55 45.02
CA GLU A 13 16.43 42.63 44.14
C GLU A 13 16.74 42.11 42.74
N GLU A 14 17.34 40.93 42.65
CA GLU A 14 17.66 40.31 41.37
C GLU A 14 16.39 39.80 40.65
N ALA A 15 15.46 39.18 41.38
CA ALA A 15 14.20 38.69 40.81
C ALA A 15 13.28 39.83 40.33
N ARG A 16 13.35 41.02 40.94
CA ARG A 16 12.60 42.21 40.49
C ARG A 16 12.98 42.68 39.08
N LYS A 17 14.13 42.27 38.56
CA LYS A 17 14.58 42.62 37.19
C LYS A 17 13.85 41.84 36.09
N TYR A 18 13.04 40.84 36.43
CA TYR A 18 12.39 39.94 35.47
C TYR A 18 10.88 39.88 35.68
N GLN A 19 10.13 39.73 34.59
CA GLN A 19 8.66 39.81 34.59
C GLN A 19 7.98 38.42 34.67
N THR A 20 8.70 37.36 34.29
CA THR A 20 8.22 35.97 34.34
C THR A 20 9.22 35.03 35.02
N LYS A 21 8.73 33.97 35.68
CA LYS A 21 9.57 32.94 36.32
C LYS A 21 10.52 32.25 35.32
N GLN A 22 10.09 32.10 34.07
CA GLN A 22 10.89 31.47 33.02
C GLN A 22 12.08 32.34 32.62
N GLU A 23 11.88 33.66 32.50
CA GLU A 23 12.93 34.62 32.17
C GLU A 23 13.97 34.74 33.29
N PHE A 24 13.51 34.75 34.55
CA PHE A 24 14.41 34.76 35.70
C PHE A 24 15.30 33.51 35.73
N ARG A 25 14.73 32.33 35.44
CA ARG A 25 15.47 31.05 35.40
C ARG A 25 16.52 31.00 34.30
N THR A 26 16.25 31.57 33.12
CA THR A 26 17.16 31.52 31.98
C THR A 26 18.26 32.56 32.06
N LYS A 27 17.93 33.80 32.46
CA LYS A 27 18.90 34.92 32.50
C LYS A 27 19.76 34.92 33.76
N ASN A 28 19.26 34.44 34.89
CA ASN A 28 20.05 34.31 36.12
C ASN A 28 19.79 32.97 36.82
N CYS A 29 20.29 31.91 36.18
CA CYS A 29 20.12 30.53 36.65
C CYS A 29 20.73 30.29 38.04
N SER A 30 21.81 30.99 38.39
CA SER A 30 22.48 30.88 39.68
C SER A 30 21.63 31.45 40.82
N ALA A 31 21.03 32.64 40.64
CA ALA A 31 20.12 33.22 41.62
C ALA A 31 18.83 32.39 41.75
N TYR A 32 18.26 31.93 40.62
CA TYR A 32 17.09 31.05 40.62
C TYR A 32 17.35 29.72 41.34
N ALA A 33 18.49 29.09 41.08
CA ALA A 33 18.90 27.84 41.73
C ALA A 33 19.13 28.03 43.24
N ALA A 34 19.73 29.14 43.65
CA ALA A 34 19.91 29.48 45.06
C ALA A 34 18.56 29.70 45.78
N ALA A 35 17.64 30.45 45.18
CA ALA A 35 16.29 30.65 45.72
C ALA A 35 15.48 29.33 45.81
N LYS A 36 15.67 28.44 44.83
CA LYS A 36 15.07 27.10 44.82
C LYS A 36 15.66 26.19 45.90
N TYR A 37 16.99 26.18 46.06
CA TYR A 37 17.69 25.37 47.06
C TYR A 37 17.35 25.82 48.50
N GLN A 38 17.14 27.12 48.70
CA GLN A 38 16.68 27.68 49.98
C GLN A 38 15.16 27.54 50.20
N GLY A 39 14.40 27.00 49.24
CA GLY A 39 12.95 26.81 49.36
C GLY A 39 12.11 28.10 49.35
N ILE A 40 12.69 29.24 48.97
CA ILE A 40 12.05 30.57 49.04
C ILE A 40 11.63 31.12 47.67
N ILE A 41 11.71 30.30 46.62
CA ILE A 41 11.43 30.71 45.23
C ILE A 41 10.03 31.31 45.02
N GLU A 42 9.01 30.78 45.71
CA GLU A 42 7.64 31.29 45.61
C GLU A 42 7.49 32.70 46.21
N LYS A 43 8.25 33.01 47.28
CA LYS A 43 8.27 34.34 47.89
C LYS A 43 9.06 35.35 47.04
N VAL A 44 10.17 34.90 46.44
CA VAL A 44 11.05 35.73 45.60
C VAL A 44 10.42 36.06 44.25
N CYS A 45 9.56 35.19 43.71
CA CYS A 45 8.94 35.35 42.40
C CYS A 45 7.44 35.71 42.45
N SER A 46 6.92 36.18 43.58
CA SER A 46 5.47 36.45 43.76
C SER A 46 4.94 37.60 42.90
N HIS A 47 5.82 38.52 42.45
CA HIS A 47 5.46 39.63 41.57
C HIS A 47 5.43 39.27 40.08
N MET A 48 5.81 38.03 39.71
CA MET A 48 5.93 37.61 38.31
C MET A 48 4.63 37.02 37.77
N ILE A 49 4.31 37.33 36.50
CA ILE A 49 3.07 36.88 35.84
C ILE A 49 3.15 35.36 35.59
N PRO A 50 2.11 34.57 35.96
CA PRO A 50 2.05 33.13 35.65
C PRO A 50 2.00 32.88 34.14
N ALA A 51 2.76 31.90 33.65
CA ALA A 51 2.83 31.57 32.23
C ALA A 51 1.56 30.92 31.65
N HIS A 52 0.62 30.47 32.50
CA HIS A 52 -0.63 29.84 32.07
C HIS A 52 -1.84 30.60 32.62
N MET A 53 -2.67 31.11 31.70
CA MET A 53 -3.97 31.68 32.02
C MET A 53 -4.93 30.53 32.35
N SER A 54 -5.41 30.47 33.59
CA SER A 54 -6.40 29.47 34.02
C SER A 54 -7.80 29.99 33.71
N TRP A 55 -8.54 29.27 32.86
CA TRP A 55 -9.94 29.56 32.60
C TRP A 55 -10.81 29.14 33.78
N SER A 56 -11.47 30.11 34.41
CA SER A 56 -12.62 29.86 35.30
C SER A 56 -13.90 29.67 34.47
N ASP A 57 -14.92 29.07 35.06
CA ASP A 57 -16.17 28.80 34.36
C ASP A 57 -16.90 30.10 33.95
N GLU A 58 -16.78 31.15 34.79
CA GLU A 58 -17.29 32.50 34.50
C GLU A 58 -16.54 33.16 33.33
N MET A 59 -15.21 32.96 33.24
CA MET A 59 -14.41 33.44 32.11
C MET A 59 -14.78 32.74 30.80
N LEU A 60 -15.11 31.45 30.86
CA LEU A 60 -15.56 30.69 29.69
C LEU A 60 -16.93 31.18 29.20
N ALA A 61 -17.86 31.46 30.11
CA ALA A 61 -19.19 31.98 29.77
C ALA A 61 -19.14 33.39 29.16
N THR A 62 -18.27 34.26 29.70
CA THR A 62 -18.07 35.61 29.16
C THR A 62 -17.37 35.61 27.81
N GLU A 63 -16.38 34.73 27.61
CA GLU A 63 -15.69 34.58 26.33
C GLU A 63 -16.61 33.99 25.25
N ALA A 64 -17.42 32.98 25.59
CA ALA A 64 -18.36 32.36 24.65
C ALA A 64 -19.42 33.35 24.13
N LYS A 65 -19.86 34.32 24.95
CA LYS A 65 -20.84 35.35 24.55
C LYS A 65 -20.35 36.27 23.42
N LYS A 66 -19.05 36.34 23.15
CA LYS A 66 -18.48 37.16 22.06
C LYS A 66 -18.74 36.58 20.66
N TYR A 67 -19.15 35.31 20.56
CA TYR A 67 -19.30 34.58 19.31
C TYR A 67 -20.76 34.20 19.06
N GLN A 68 -21.18 34.22 17.79
CA GLN A 68 -22.55 33.86 17.39
C GLN A 68 -22.72 32.38 17.02
N SER A 69 -21.64 31.70 16.62
CA SER A 69 -21.68 30.27 16.30
C SER A 69 -20.61 29.48 17.06
N LYS A 70 -20.87 28.18 17.30
CA LYS A 70 -19.90 27.27 17.93
C LYS A 70 -18.59 27.14 17.12
N ILE A 71 -18.69 27.30 15.79
CA ILE A 71 -17.53 27.26 14.88
C ILE A 71 -16.67 28.51 15.09
N ASP A 72 -17.29 29.68 15.18
CA ASP A 72 -16.57 30.94 15.40
C ASP A 72 -15.93 30.97 16.78
N PHE A 73 -16.61 30.45 17.81
CA PHE A 73 -16.04 30.31 19.15
C PHE A 73 -14.81 29.39 19.17
N LYS A 74 -14.89 28.24 18.48
CA LYS A 74 -13.78 27.29 18.36
C LYS A 74 -12.57 27.91 17.66
N ASN A 75 -12.78 28.69 16.61
CA ASN A 75 -11.71 29.28 15.82
C ASN A 75 -11.12 30.54 16.47
N GLY A 76 -11.96 31.39 17.07
CA GLY A 76 -11.55 32.65 17.68
C GLY A 76 -10.97 32.52 19.09
N SER A 77 -11.42 31.52 19.86
CA SER A 77 -10.96 31.27 21.24
C SER A 77 -10.77 29.78 21.49
N SER A 78 -9.84 29.17 20.74
CA SER A 78 -9.59 27.72 20.77
C SER A 78 -9.21 27.19 22.17
N GLY A 79 -8.43 27.94 22.94
CA GLY A 79 -8.07 27.59 24.31
C GLY A 79 -9.26 27.56 25.27
N ALA A 80 -10.16 28.55 25.17
CA ALA A 80 -11.40 28.59 25.94
C ALA A 80 -12.36 27.47 25.52
N TYR A 81 -12.54 27.26 24.21
CA TYR A 81 -13.37 26.18 23.68
C TYR A 81 -12.90 24.80 24.16
N GLN A 82 -11.59 24.54 24.12
CA GLN A 82 -11.03 23.27 24.60
C GLN A 82 -11.18 23.09 26.11
N ALA A 83 -11.00 24.16 26.90
CA ALA A 83 -11.20 24.12 28.35
C ALA A 83 -12.67 23.83 28.70
N ALA A 84 -13.61 24.50 28.02
CA ALA A 84 -15.04 24.25 28.17
C ALA A 84 -15.45 22.84 27.73
N HIS A 85 -14.89 22.33 26.62
CA HIS A 85 -15.16 20.97 26.13
C HIS A 85 -14.62 19.89 27.08
N LYS A 86 -13.42 20.08 27.65
CA LYS A 86 -12.86 19.15 28.65
C LYS A 86 -13.67 19.10 29.94
N ARG A 87 -14.42 20.17 30.25
CA ARG A 87 -15.31 20.28 31.42
C ARG A 87 -16.77 20.01 31.10
N GLU A 88 -17.10 19.63 29.86
CA GLU A 88 -18.48 19.40 29.39
C GLU A 88 -19.42 20.63 29.55
N LEU A 89 -18.87 21.84 29.64
CA LEU A 89 -19.63 23.10 29.83
C LEU A 89 -20.12 23.73 28.52
N ILE A 90 -19.75 23.18 27.36
CA ILE A 90 -20.07 23.72 26.03
C ILE A 90 -21.58 23.92 25.85
N ASP A 91 -22.38 22.96 26.29
CA ASP A 91 -23.84 23.04 26.11
C ASP A 91 -24.49 24.07 27.04
N GLN A 92 -23.83 24.44 28.15
CA GLN A 92 -24.31 25.48 29.07
C GLN A 92 -23.91 26.90 28.63
N ILE A 93 -22.68 27.06 28.13
CA ILE A 93 -22.15 28.39 27.75
C ILE A 93 -22.47 28.80 26.31
N CYS A 94 -22.80 27.84 25.43
CA CYS A 94 -23.12 28.09 24.02
C CYS A 94 -24.61 27.93 23.70
N THR A 95 -25.50 28.15 24.68
CA THR A 95 -26.96 28.06 24.49
C THR A 95 -27.51 29.12 23.54
N HIS A 96 -26.86 30.28 23.44
CA HIS A 96 -27.23 31.39 22.55
C HIS A 96 -26.75 31.23 21.10
N MET A 97 -26.05 30.14 20.77
CA MET A 97 -25.47 29.91 19.45
C MET A 97 -26.32 28.96 18.61
N ASP A 98 -26.86 29.44 17.50
CA ASP A 98 -27.67 28.64 16.59
C ASP A 98 -26.83 27.63 15.78
N ASN A 99 -27.40 26.44 15.57
CA ASN A 99 -26.80 25.42 14.70
C ASN A 99 -27.08 25.76 13.23
N LEU A 100 -26.09 26.32 12.53
CA LEU A 100 -26.15 26.71 11.10
C LEU A 100 -26.33 25.56 10.10
N HIS A 101 -26.51 24.31 10.55
CA HIS A 101 -26.67 23.15 9.66
C HIS A 101 -28.09 22.57 9.75
N PRO A 102 -28.95 22.80 8.74
CA PRO A 102 -30.25 22.15 8.68
C PRO A 102 -30.07 20.63 8.66
N LYS A 103 -30.77 19.94 9.56
CA LYS A 103 -30.71 18.48 9.66
C LYS A 103 -31.41 17.86 8.45
N TRP A 104 -30.70 17.01 7.72
CA TRP A 104 -31.30 16.14 6.70
C TRP A 104 -32.26 15.15 7.37
N THR A 105 -33.55 15.25 7.05
CA THR A 105 -34.57 14.25 7.41
C THR A 105 -34.66 13.19 6.32
N GLU A 106 -35.23 12.03 6.65
CA GLU A 106 -35.40 10.94 5.68
C GLU A 106 -36.26 11.35 4.48
N GLU A 107 -37.36 12.04 4.74
CA GLU A 107 -38.26 12.58 3.70
C GLU A 107 -37.52 13.50 2.72
N LYS A 108 -36.75 14.47 3.25
CA LYS A 108 -35.96 15.40 2.41
C LYS A 108 -34.91 14.68 1.56
N ILE A 109 -34.30 13.62 2.11
CA ILE A 109 -33.33 12.81 1.37
C ILE A 109 -34.02 12.06 0.22
N ARG A 110 -35.21 11.50 0.47
CA ARG A 110 -36.00 10.76 -0.51
C ARG A 110 -36.50 11.65 -1.65
N ASP A 111 -37.04 12.83 -1.30
CA ASP A 111 -37.49 13.82 -2.28
C ASP A 111 -36.35 14.28 -3.18
N GLU A 112 -35.17 14.49 -2.61
CA GLU A 112 -34.01 14.93 -3.37
C GLU A 112 -33.45 13.83 -4.27
N ALA A 113 -33.39 12.59 -3.78
CA ALA A 113 -32.91 11.46 -4.57
C ALA A 113 -33.86 11.08 -5.71
N SER A 114 -35.17 11.28 -5.55
CA SER A 114 -36.16 10.95 -6.60
C SER A 114 -35.94 11.74 -7.91
N LYS A 115 -35.25 12.88 -7.84
CA LYS A 115 -34.93 13.75 -8.99
C LYS A 115 -33.85 13.17 -9.91
N PHE A 116 -33.08 12.18 -9.47
CA PHE A 116 -31.92 11.66 -10.20
C PHE A 116 -32.14 10.24 -10.68
N LYS A 117 -31.62 9.92 -11.87
CA LYS A 117 -31.77 8.60 -12.49
C LYS A 117 -30.64 7.63 -12.14
N THR A 118 -29.48 8.15 -11.73
CA THR A 118 -28.31 7.32 -11.38
C THR A 118 -27.72 7.74 -10.04
N LYS A 119 -27.12 6.78 -9.33
CA LYS A 119 -26.43 7.03 -8.05
C LYS A 119 -25.26 8.01 -8.21
N SER A 120 -24.57 7.95 -9.35
CA SER A 120 -23.45 8.85 -9.67
C SER A 120 -23.91 10.29 -9.82
N GLU A 121 -25.02 10.52 -10.52
CA GLU A 121 -25.62 11.84 -10.69
C GLU A 121 -26.13 12.41 -9.36
N PHE A 122 -26.82 11.61 -8.56
CA PHE A 122 -27.26 12.01 -7.22
C PHE A 122 -26.08 12.43 -6.33
N ARG A 123 -24.99 11.67 -6.36
CA ARG A 123 -23.77 11.97 -5.59
C ARG A 123 -23.09 13.26 -6.06
N ALA A 124 -23.03 13.50 -7.36
CA ALA A 124 -22.39 14.66 -7.94
C ALA A 124 -23.18 15.94 -7.65
N SER A 125 -24.51 15.89 -7.83
CA SER A 125 -25.39 17.04 -7.69
C SER A 125 -25.69 17.40 -6.24
N ASN A 126 -25.92 16.40 -5.37
CA ASN A 126 -26.24 16.65 -3.97
C ASN A 126 -25.47 15.75 -3.01
N LEU A 127 -24.19 16.07 -2.82
CA LEU A 127 -23.30 15.34 -1.92
C LEU A 127 -23.76 15.37 -0.46
N GLY A 128 -24.46 16.43 -0.04
CA GLY A 128 -25.00 16.58 1.31
C GLY A 128 -26.07 15.54 1.62
N ALA A 129 -27.09 15.45 0.76
CA ALA A 129 -28.16 14.46 0.86
C ALA A 129 -27.60 13.02 0.74
N TYR A 130 -26.69 12.79 -0.22
CA TYR A 130 -26.06 11.48 -0.43
C TYR A 130 -25.30 11.00 0.82
N LYS A 131 -24.47 11.88 1.42
CA LYS A 131 -23.75 11.55 2.66
C LYS A 131 -24.69 11.34 3.85
N ALA A 132 -25.78 12.10 3.93
CA ALA A 132 -26.78 11.92 4.98
C ALA A 132 -27.50 10.57 4.85
N ALA A 133 -27.88 10.17 3.63
CA ALA A 133 -28.47 8.87 3.33
C ALA A 133 -27.50 7.72 3.71
N TRP A 134 -26.23 7.85 3.35
CA TRP A 134 -25.18 6.88 3.68
C TRP A 134 -24.97 6.74 5.19
N LYS A 135 -24.84 7.86 5.92
CA LYS A 135 -24.68 7.85 7.39
C LYS A 135 -25.87 7.24 8.12
N ARG A 136 -27.07 7.34 7.53
CA ARG A 136 -28.31 6.77 8.08
C ARG A 136 -28.57 5.32 7.64
N GLY A 137 -27.77 4.76 6.74
CA GLY A 137 -27.99 3.41 6.21
C GLY A 137 -29.13 3.28 5.20
N ILE A 138 -29.86 4.36 4.90
CA ILE A 138 -31.03 4.36 3.98
C ILE A 138 -30.65 4.59 2.50
N LEU A 139 -29.35 4.68 2.19
CA LEU A 139 -28.88 5.01 0.84
C LEU A 139 -29.39 4.00 -0.21
N ASN A 140 -29.43 2.71 0.13
CA ASN A 140 -29.91 1.70 -0.81
C ASN A 140 -31.40 1.88 -1.08
N ASP A 141 -32.22 2.05 -0.04
CA ASP A 141 -33.68 2.22 -0.14
C ASP A 141 -34.05 3.48 -0.92
N VAL A 142 -33.34 4.57 -0.68
CA VAL A 142 -33.55 5.85 -1.36
C VAL A 142 -33.08 5.81 -2.82
N CYS A 143 -32.13 4.95 -3.16
CA CYS A 143 -31.57 4.84 -4.50
C CYS A 143 -32.01 3.57 -5.25
N MET A 144 -33.09 2.88 -4.82
CA MET A 144 -33.57 1.66 -5.47
C MET A 144 -34.03 1.87 -6.91
N HIS A 145 -34.58 3.05 -7.22
CA HIS A 145 -35.04 3.41 -8.56
C HIS A 145 -33.91 3.83 -9.51
N MET A 146 -32.68 3.93 -9.01
CA MET A 146 -31.55 4.44 -9.77
C MET A 146 -30.78 3.32 -10.47
N ILE A 147 -30.51 3.51 -11.76
CA ILE A 147 -29.79 2.53 -12.59
C ILE A 147 -28.31 2.49 -12.21
N ASP A 148 -27.76 1.30 -12.00
CA ASP A 148 -26.32 1.09 -11.83
C ASP A 148 -25.66 0.74 -13.18
N MET A 149 -25.09 1.74 -13.86
CA MET A 149 -24.43 1.55 -15.16
C MET A 149 -23.25 0.57 -15.15
N LYS A 150 -22.74 0.17 -13.97
CA LYS A 150 -21.66 -0.82 -13.87
C LYS A 150 -22.18 -2.26 -13.93
N THR A 151 -23.46 -2.48 -13.62
CA THR A 151 -24.04 -3.81 -13.37
C THR A 151 -25.26 -4.09 -14.25
N ASP A 152 -26.03 -3.07 -14.62
CA ASP A 152 -27.33 -3.22 -15.30
C ASP A 152 -27.30 -2.73 -16.75
N TRP A 153 -26.40 -3.30 -17.56
CA TRP A 153 -26.49 -3.13 -19.01
C TRP A 153 -27.70 -3.88 -19.54
N THR A 154 -28.67 -3.18 -20.12
CA THR A 154 -29.78 -3.80 -20.85
C THR A 154 -29.35 -4.19 -22.27
N TYR A 155 -30.11 -5.08 -22.92
CA TYR A 155 -29.87 -5.45 -24.32
C TYR A 155 -29.89 -4.21 -25.23
N GLU A 156 -30.85 -3.30 -25.04
CA GLU A 156 -30.98 -2.07 -25.82
C GLU A 156 -29.78 -1.13 -25.63
N MET A 157 -29.27 -0.99 -24.40
CA MET A 157 -28.08 -0.18 -24.13
C MET A 157 -26.86 -0.77 -24.83
N LEU A 158 -26.65 -2.09 -24.76
CA LEU A 158 -25.55 -2.76 -25.45
C LEU A 158 -25.63 -2.61 -26.97
N LEU A 159 -26.83 -2.75 -27.55
CA LEU A 159 -27.05 -2.57 -28.98
C LEU A 159 -26.79 -1.11 -29.41
N SER A 160 -27.29 -0.14 -28.66
CA SER A 160 -27.07 1.28 -28.95
C SER A 160 -25.60 1.68 -28.85
N GLU A 161 -24.87 1.09 -27.91
CA GLU A 161 -23.44 1.30 -27.71
C GLU A 161 -22.62 0.65 -28.84
N ALA A 162 -22.94 -0.59 -29.20
CA ALA A 162 -22.26 -1.31 -30.29
C ALA A 162 -22.43 -0.60 -31.65
N LYS A 163 -23.59 0.02 -31.92
CA LYS A 163 -23.86 0.80 -33.14
C LYS A 163 -22.97 2.04 -33.32
N LYS A 164 -22.27 2.50 -32.27
CA LYS A 164 -21.33 3.62 -32.36
C LYS A 164 -20.01 3.25 -33.05
N TYR A 165 -19.73 1.95 -33.20
CA TYR A 165 -18.47 1.44 -33.71
C TYR A 165 -18.67 0.71 -35.04
N SER A 166 -17.69 0.86 -35.94
CA SER A 166 -17.71 0.23 -37.27
C SER A 166 -17.04 -1.15 -37.27
N SER A 167 -16.15 -1.43 -36.32
CA SER A 167 -15.45 -2.70 -36.21
C SER A 167 -15.48 -3.28 -34.79
N ARG A 168 -15.46 -4.62 -34.69
CA ARG A 168 -15.41 -5.34 -33.40
C ARG A 168 -14.15 -5.01 -32.60
N GLY A 169 -13.03 -4.75 -33.28
CA GLY A 169 -11.76 -4.36 -32.65
C GLY A 169 -11.83 -3.00 -31.96
N GLU A 170 -12.43 -2.01 -32.61
CA GLU A 170 -12.69 -0.68 -32.01
C GLU A 170 -13.65 -0.79 -30.84
N PHE A 171 -14.75 -1.53 -31.01
CA PHE A 171 -15.73 -1.75 -29.95
C PHE A 171 -15.10 -2.41 -28.71
N SER A 172 -14.25 -3.43 -28.91
CA SER A 172 -13.54 -4.11 -27.82
C SER A 172 -12.51 -3.24 -27.12
N SER A 173 -11.88 -2.32 -27.82
CA SER A 173 -10.79 -1.50 -27.26
C SER A 173 -11.32 -0.31 -26.47
N ILE A 174 -12.49 0.21 -26.85
CA ILE A 174 -13.03 1.46 -26.31
C ILE A 174 -14.12 1.21 -25.26
N SER A 175 -15.01 0.22 -25.48
CA SER A 175 -16.19 0.05 -24.63
C SER A 175 -16.18 -1.26 -23.86
N ASN A 176 -16.46 -1.19 -22.56
CA ASN A 176 -16.63 -2.37 -21.71
C ASN A 176 -17.91 -3.18 -22.08
N ALA A 177 -18.83 -2.58 -22.84
CA ALA A 177 -20.02 -3.26 -23.36
C ALA A 177 -19.68 -4.50 -24.20
N TYR A 178 -18.55 -4.49 -24.92
CA TYR A 178 -18.06 -5.65 -25.67
C TYR A 178 -17.87 -6.87 -24.77
N GLN A 179 -17.18 -6.70 -23.64
CA GLN A 179 -16.87 -7.78 -22.71
C GLN A 179 -18.13 -8.32 -22.02
N ILE A 180 -19.08 -7.44 -21.74
CA ILE A 180 -20.38 -7.82 -21.14
C ILE A 180 -21.21 -8.63 -22.14
N ALA A 181 -21.30 -8.17 -23.39
CA ALA A 181 -22.01 -8.88 -24.44
C ALA A 181 -21.37 -10.23 -24.77
N ALA A 182 -20.03 -10.32 -24.78
CA ALA A 182 -19.30 -11.57 -24.94
C ALA A 182 -19.61 -12.57 -23.83
N LYS A 183 -19.58 -12.13 -22.56
CA LYS A 183 -19.94 -12.97 -21.40
C LYS A 183 -21.39 -13.46 -21.43
N ARG A 184 -22.29 -12.67 -22.01
CA ARG A 184 -23.72 -13.01 -22.16
C ARG A 184 -24.01 -13.83 -23.42
N GLY A 185 -23.03 -14.06 -24.30
CA GLY A 185 -23.22 -14.79 -25.55
C GLY A 185 -24.04 -14.05 -26.61
N ILE A 186 -24.35 -12.77 -26.43
CA ILE A 186 -25.15 -11.95 -27.35
C ILE A 186 -24.29 -11.05 -28.26
N LEU A 187 -22.97 -11.24 -28.23
CA LEU A 187 -22.02 -10.37 -28.94
C LEU A 187 -22.25 -10.38 -30.46
N ASP A 188 -22.50 -11.55 -31.05
CA ASP A 188 -22.69 -11.67 -32.50
C ASP A 188 -23.98 -10.99 -32.97
N GLU A 189 -25.04 -11.03 -32.14
CA GLU A 189 -26.31 -10.36 -32.43
C GLU A 189 -26.14 -8.83 -32.43
N ILE A 190 -25.50 -8.28 -31.39
CA ILE A 190 -25.32 -6.82 -31.27
C ILE A 190 -24.27 -6.26 -32.23
N CYS A 191 -23.33 -7.10 -32.70
CA CYS A 191 -22.28 -6.74 -33.64
C CYS A 191 -22.54 -7.30 -35.05
N SER A 192 -23.81 -7.59 -35.38
CA SER A 192 -24.22 -8.08 -36.70
C SER A 192 -24.02 -7.06 -37.81
N HIS A 193 -24.01 -5.76 -37.49
CA HIS A 193 -23.72 -4.68 -38.43
C HIS A 193 -22.23 -4.47 -38.71
N MET A 194 -21.34 -5.14 -37.97
CA MET A 194 -19.89 -5.02 -38.14
C MET A 194 -19.39 -6.16 -39.03
N GLU A 195 -19.08 -5.88 -40.30
CA GLU A 195 -18.54 -6.88 -41.22
C GLU A 195 -17.18 -7.41 -40.74
N VAL A 196 -17.05 -8.74 -40.68
CA VAL A 196 -15.79 -9.41 -40.34
C VAL A 196 -15.16 -9.92 -41.64
N HIS A 197 -14.15 -9.22 -42.14
CA HIS A 197 -13.37 -9.70 -43.29
C HIS A 197 -12.41 -10.81 -42.85
N HIS A 198 -12.87 -12.06 -42.90
CA HIS A 198 -11.99 -13.22 -42.77
C HIS A 198 -11.29 -13.49 -44.11
N VAL A 199 -10.00 -13.18 -44.19
CA VAL A 199 -9.17 -13.64 -45.32
C VAL A 199 -8.80 -15.10 -45.09
N ASN A 200 -9.47 -15.99 -45.80
CA ASN A 200 -9.14 -17.41 -45.83
C ASN A 200 -7.92 -17.63 -46.72
N TRP A 201 -6.74 -17.70 -46.12
CA TRP A 201 -5.50 -18.01 -46.83
C TRP A 201 -5.51 -19.45 -47.36
N THR A 202 -5.52 -19.58 -48.69
CA THR A 202 -5.19 -20.85 -49.38
C THR A 202 -3.68 -21.01 -49.51
N ASP A 203 -3.23 -22.21 -49.83
CA ASP A 203 -1.81 -22.49 -50.00
C ASP A 203 -1.24 -21.64 -51.15
N GLU A 204 -1.98 -21.50 -52.26
CA GLU A 204 -1.61 -20.69 -53.42
C GLU A 204 -1.43 -19.21 -53.05
N MET A 205 -2.39 -18.64 -52.32
CA MET A 205 -2.30 -17.25 -51.85
C MET A 205 -1.09 -17.02 -50.95
N ILE A 206 -0.74 -18.01 -50.12
CA ILE A 206 0.45 -17.95 -49.25
C ILE A 206 1.72 -17.97 -50.09
N PHE A 207 1.80 -18.81 -51.13
CA PHE A 207 2.95 -18.85 -52.04
C PHE A 207 3.10 -17.54 -52.80
N GLU A 208 2.04 -17.04 -53.42
CA GLU A 208 2.05 -15.75 -54.13
C GLU A 208 2.49 -14.60 -53.21
N GLU A 209 1.95 -14.54 -52.00
CA GLU A 209 2.31 -13.52 -51.03
C GLU A 209 3.78 -13.66 -50.59
N ALA A 210 4.26 -14.88 -50.33
CA ALA A 210 5.64 -15.13 -49.94
C ALA A 210 6.63 -14.75 -51.06
N THR A 211 6.28 -14.89 -52.35
CA THR A 211 7.17 -14.50 -53.47
C THR A 211 7.47 -13.01 -53.53
N LYS A 212 6.62 -12.16 -52.93
CA LYS A 212 6.83 -10.70 -52.86
C LYS A 212 8.01 -10.31 -51.96
N PHE A 213 8.45 -11.21 -51.06
CA PHE A 213 9.47 -10.93 -50.07
C PHE A 213 10.77 -11.67 -50.37
N LYS A 214 11.89 -11.00 -50.11
CA LYS A 214 13.24 -11.54 -50.33
C LYS A 214 13.80 -12.28 -49.11
N SER A 215 13.23 -12.05 -47.92
CA SER A 215 13.65 -12.70 -46.68
C SER A 215 12.46 -13.17 -45.84
N ARG A 216 12.67 -14.26 -45.08
CA ARG A 216 11.66 -14.81 -44.16
C ARG A 216 11.24 -13.79 -43.08
N SER A 217 12.18 -12.95 -42.63
CA SER A 217 11.92 -11.90 -41.65
C SER A 217 11.01 -10.82 -42.21
N ASP A 218 11.25 -10.39 -43.46
CA ASP A 218 10.42 -9.38 -44.13
C ASP A 218 9.00 -9.90 -44.39
N PHE A 219 8.88 -11.18 -44.79
CA PHE A 219 7.59 -11.84 -44.93
C PHE A 219 6.81 -11.89 -43.61
N LYS A 220 7.49 -12.24 -42.51
CA LYS A 220 6.88 -12.28 -41.18
C LYS A 220 6.38 -10.91 -40.71
N LEU A 221 7.16 -9.86 -40.95
CA LEU A 221 6.82 -8.51 -40.50
C LEU A 221 5.75 -7.85 -41.36
N SER A 222 5.83 -8.02 -42.68
CA SER A 222 4.94 -7.31 -43.61
C SER A 222 3.62 -8.04 -43.82
N SER A 223 3.62 -9.38 -43.81
CA SER A 223 2.43 -10.20 -44.02
C SER A 223 2.26 -11.25 -42.90
N PRO A 224 2.04 -10.82 -41.63
CA PRO A 224 2.03 -11.70 -40.46
C PRO A 224 0.90 -12.74 -40.49
N LEU A 225 -0.26 -12.40 -41.07
CA LEU A 225 -1.40 -13.32 -41.19
C LEU A 225 -1.10 -14.46 -42.17
N ALA A 226 -0.49 -14.15 -43.31
CA ALA A 226 -0.04 -15.13 -44.30
C ALA A 226 1.07 -16.02 -43.73
N TYR A 227 2.05 -15.43 -43.04
CA TYR A 227 3.12 -16.16 -42.36
C TYR A 227 2.58 -17.13 -41.31
N ALA A 228 1.64 -16.68 -40.46
CA ALA A 228 1.00 -17.52 -39.44
C ALA A 228 0.12 -18.62 -40.06
N ALA A 229 -0.55 -18.33 -41.19
CA ALA A 229 -1.29 -19.35 -41.94
C ALA A 229 -0.33 -20.42 -42.51
N ALA A 230 0.80 -20.01 -43.09
CA ALA A 230 1.84 -20.90 -43.59
C ALA A 230 2.42 -21.80 -42.49
N GLN A 231 2.64 -21.24 -41.29
CA GLN A 231 3.14 -21.98 -40.13
C GLN A 231 2.12 -23.00 -39.60
N ARG A 232 0.84 -22.60 -39.46
CA ARG A 232 -0.24 -23.51 -39.03
C ARG A 232 -0.46 -24.66 -40.00
N ARG A 233 -0.25 -24.41 -41.30
CA ARG A 233 -0.36 -25.41 -42.37
C ARG A 233 0.93 -26.19 -42.63
N THR A 234 2.02 -25.90 -41.91
CA THR A 234 3.34 -26.54 -42.10
C THR A 234 3.94 -26.40 -43.51
N ILE A 235 3.51 -25.40 -44.29
CA ILE A 235 4.02 -25.12 -45.65
C ILE A 235 5.05 -23.99 -45.69
N LEU A 236 5.38 -23.40 -44.54
CA LEU A 236 6.28 -22.25 -44.42
C LEU A 236 7.64 -22.46 -45.11
N ASP A 237 8.23 -23.65 -44.98
CA ASP A 237 9.54 -23.94 -45.59
C ASP A 237 9.47 -24.01 -47.11
N LYS A 238 8.37 -24.54 -47.66
CA LYS A 238 8.11 -24.54 -49.10
C LYS A 238 7.84 -23.12 -49.60
N ALA A 239 7.01 -22.37 -48.88
CA ALA A 239 6.63 -21.00 -49.24
C ALA A 239 7.80 -20.02 -49.21
N CYS A 240 8.79 -20.27 -48.35
CA CYS A 240 10.01 -19.48 -48.25
C CYS A 240 11.22 -20.15 -48.90
N GLY A 241 11.02 -21.14 -49.78
CA GLY A 241 12.10 -21.89 -50.42
C GLY A 241 13.00 -21.04 -51.33
N HIS A 242 12.45 -19.98 -51.94
CA HIS A 242 13.18 -19.01 -52.75
C HIS A 242 13.93 -17.95 -51.94
N MET A 243 13.71 -17.89 -50.63
CA MET A 243 14.34 -16.89 -49.76
C MET A 243 15.65 -17.45 -49.21
N GLU A 244 16.79 -16.97 -49.74
CA GLU A 244 18.12 -17.36 -49.25
C GLU A 244 18.26 -17.04 -47.75
N PHE A 245 18.42 -18.09 -46.94
CA PHE A 245 18.73 -17.94 -45.54
C PHE A 245 20.25 -17.73 -45.41
N LYS A 246 20.68 -16.47 -45.25
CA LYS A 246 22.08 -16.18 -44.94
C LYS A 246 22.41 -16.64 -43.53
N HIS A 247 22.89 -17.88 -43.39
CA HIS A 247 23.51 -18.34 -42.15
C HIS A 247 24.75 -17.48 -41.89
N LYS A 248 24.71 -16.66 -40.84
CA LYS A 248 25.93 -16.06 -40.28
C LYS A 248 26.65 -17.15 -39.48
N TYR A 249 27.63 -17.78 -40.10
CA TYR A 249 28.55 -18.67 -39.41
C TYR A 249 29.47 -17.83 -38.54
N TRP A 250 29.49 -18.12 -37.24
CA TRP A 250 30.40 -17.49 -36.31
C TRP A 250 31.65 -18.36 -36.15
N SER A 251 32.82 -17.80 -36.43
CA SER A 251 34.09 -18.40 -35.98
C SER A 251 34.29 -18.17 -34.47
N ASN A 252 35.16 -18.94 -33.82
CA ASN A 252 35.44 -18.74 -32.40
C ASN A 252 36.10 -17.38 -32.14
N GLU A 253 36.93 -16.91 -33.07
CA GLU A 253 37.60 -15.61 -33.06
C GLU A 253 36.62 -14.46 -33.20
N GLU A 254 35.62 -14.58 -34.10
CA GLU A 254 34.58 -13.58 -34.28
C GLU A 254 33.70 -13.46 -33.02
N ILE A 255 33.39 -14.57 -32.36
CA ILE A 255 32.66 -14.56 -31.08
C ILE A 255 33.49 -13.86 -30.01
N ALA A 256 34.80 -14.10 -29.95
CA ALA A 256 35.73 -13.40 -29.05
C ALA A 256 35.76 -11.88 -29.31
N GLN A 257 35.83 -11.46 -30.57
CA GLN A 257 35.80 -10.05 -30.94
C GLN A 257 34.46 -9.39 -30.61
N GLU A 258 33.35 -10.09 -30.84
CA GLU A 258 32.02 -9.60 -30.51
C GLU A 258 31.83 -9.46 -28.99
N ALA A 259 32.29 -10.44 -28.21
CA ALA A 259 32.25 -10.41 -26.76
C ALA A 259 33.04 -9.24 -26.16
N LYS A 260 34.17 -8.83 -26.78
CA LYS A 260 34.93 -7.65 -26.34
C LYS A 260 34.13 -6.33 -26.37
N LYS A 261 33.04 -6.25 -27.15
CA LYS A 261 32.18 -5.06 -27.22
C LYS A 261 31.33 -4.85 -25.97
N TYR A 262 31.14 -5.89 -25.15
CA TYR A 262 30.22 -5.88 -24.02
C TYR A 262 30.96 -5.99 -22.69
N LYS A 263 30.43 -5.35 -21.65
CA LYS A 263 31.05 -5.34 -20.31
C LYS A 263 30.59 -6.51 -19.45
N THR A 264 29.38 -7.01 -19.70
CA THR A 264 28.75 -8.09 -18.94
C THR A 264 28.22 -9.20 -19.83
N ARG A 265 28.20 -10.44 -19.32
CA ARG A 265 27.65 -11.61 -20.04
C ARG A 265 26.16 -11.44 -20.39
N ASN A 266 25.39 -10.76 -19.54
CA ASN A 266 23.97 -10.49 -19.76
C ASN A 266 23.74 -9.51 -20.93
N GLU A 267 24.59 -8.49 -21.08
CA GLU A 267 24.55 -7.60 -22.24
C GLU A 267 24.82 -8.35 -23.55
N LEU A 268 25.83 -9.24 -23.54
CA LEU A 268 26.14 -10.09 -24.68
C LEU A 268 24.96 -11.00 -25.04
N GLN A 269 24.29 -11.60 -24.04
CA GLN A 269 23.11 -12.45 -24.24
C GLN A 269 21.93 -11.71 -24.87
N MET A 270 21.64 -10.49 -24.41
CA MET A 270 20.48 -9.73 -24.88
C MET A 270 20.70 -9.08 -26.24
N ARG A 271 21.95 -8.77 -26.59
CA ARG A 271 22.28 -7.98 -27.79
C ARG A 271 22.98 -8.75 -28.89
N SER A 272 23.41 -9.99 -28.65
CA SER A 272 24.11 -10.79 -29.67
C SER A 272 23.74 -12.27 -29.61
N THR A 273 23.54 -12.85 -30.80
CA THR A 273 23.36 -14.31 -30.96
C THR A 273 24.64 -15.09 -30.66
N ALA A 274 25.81 -14.42 -30.61
CA ALA A 274 27.10 -15.03 -30.31
C ALA A 274 27.12 -15.71 -28.93
N TYR A 275 26.37 -15.19 -27.95
CA TYR A 275 26.25 -15.80 -26.62
C TYR A 275 25.75 -17.25 -26.68
N GLY A 276 24.62 -17.47 -27.38
CA GLY A 276 24.01 -18.79 -27.47
C GLY A 276 24.86 -19.79 -28.24
N ILE A 277 25.62 -19.31 -29.24
CA ILE A 277 26.55 -20.14 -30.01
C ILE A 277 27.78 -20.50 -29.16
N ALA A 278 28.36 -19.54 -28.45
CA ALA A 278 29.48 -19.78 -27.53
C ALA A 278 29.11 -20.75 -26.41
N HIS A 279 27.89 -20.63 -25.86
CA HIS A 279 27.35 -21.56 -24.87
C HIS A 279 27.20 -22.98 -25.43
N LYS A 280 26.60 -23.14 -26.62
CA LYS A 280 26.46 -24.45 -27.29
C LYS A 280 27.81 -25.10 -27.62
N ARG A 281 28.85 -24.30 -27.86
CA ARG A 281 30.21 -24.77 -28.17
C ARG A 281 31.12 -24.93 -26.93
N GLY A 282 30.66 -24.55 -25.74
CA GLY A 282 31.46 -24.64 -24.51
C GLY A 282 32.60 -23.61 -24.39
N ILE A 283 32.72 -22.65 -25.30
CA ILE A 283 33.80 -21.64 -25.32
C ILE A 283 33.41 -20.32 -24.61
N LEU A 284 32.22 -20.28 -23.98
CA LEU A 284 31.66 -19.05 -23.41
C LEU A 284 32.56 -18.44 -22.33
N ASP A 285 33.19 -19.28 -21.50
CA ASP A 285 34.06 -18.81 -20.41
C ASP A 285 35.36 -18.20 -20.93
N GLU A 286 35.96 -18.79 -21.97
CA GLU A 286 37.17 -18.26 -22.62
C GLU A 286 36.89 -16.90 -23.27
N VAL A 287 35.80 -16.83 -24.04
CA VAL A 287 35.36 -15.65 -24.78
C VAL A 287 34.91 -14.50 -23.87
N CYS A 288 34.36 -14.81 -22.70
CA CYS A 288 33.85 -13.83 -21.74
C CYS A 288 34.77 -13.63 -20.52
N SER A 289 36.05 -14.02 -20.62
CA SER A 289 37.03 -13.93 -19.52
C SER A 289 37.31 -12.50 -19.06
N HIS A 290 37.21 -11.51 -19.97
CA HIS A 290 37.38 -10.09 -19.67
C HIS A 290 36.13 -9.44 -19.04
N MET A 291 34.99 -10.11 -19.04
CA MET A 291 33.74 -9.55 -18.53
C MET A 291 33.68 -9.71 -17.02
N LYS A 292 33.31 -8.62 -16.32
CA LYS A 292 33.06 -8.70 -14.87
C LYS A 292 31.87 -9.64 -14.64
N TYR A 293 32.14 -10.75 -13.96
CA TYR A 293 31.10 -11.61 -13.45
C TYR A 293 30.39 -10.83 -12.35
N THR A 294 29.10 -10.51 -12.55
CA THR A 294 28.26 -10.17 -11.41
C THR A 294 28.05 -11.50 -10.72
N GLU A 295 28.82 -11.76 -9.65
CA GLU A 295 28.68 -12.98 -8.86
C GLU A 295 27.24 -13.11 -8.40
N ARG A 296 26.46 -13.92 -9.12
CA ARG A 296 25.31 -14.57 -8.54
C ARG A 296 25.90 -15.48 -7.48
N VAL A 297 25.91 -15.00 -6.23
CA VAL A 297 26.34 -15.81 -5.09
C VAL A 297 25.48 -17.05 -5.06
N ASN A 298 26.07 -18.18 -5.41
CA ASN A 298 25.38 -19.47 -5.35
C ASN A 298 25.41 -19.93 -3.89
N TRP A 299 24.40 -19.52 -3.13
CA TRP A 299 24.29 -19.83 -1.72
C TRP A 299 24.27 -21.35 -1.49
N THR A 300 25.26 -21.84 -0.76
CA THR A 300 25.27 -23.21 -0.19
C THR A 300 24.96 -23.13 1.31
N PRO A 301 24.42 -24.19 1.94
CA PRO A 301 24.17 -24.19 3.39
C PRO A 301 25.38 -23.80 4.23
N LYS A 302 26.58 -24.22 3.82
CA LYS A 302 27.84 -23.85 4.49
C LYS A 302 28.17 -22.36 4.37
N LEU A 303 28.08 -21.79 3.17
CA LEU A 303 28.30 -20.36 2.95
C LEU A 303 27.26 -19.51 3.68
N LEU A 304 26.02 -19.98 3.76
CA LEU A 304 24.96 -19.31 4.50
C LEU A 304 25.23 -19.30 6.00
N ALA A 305 25.78 -20.38 6.57
CA ALA A 305 26.21 -20.43 7.96
C ALA A 305 27.37 -19.45 8.26
N GLU A 306 28.39 -19.45 7.40
CA GLU A 306 29.51 -18.50 7.51
C GLU A 306 29.04 -17.04 7.40
N GLU A 307 28.07 -16.77 6.53
CA GLU A 307 27.48 -15.44 6.38
C GLU A 307 26.61 -15.04 7.59
N ALA A 308 25.81 -15.96 8.12
CA ALA A 308 24.95 -15.73 9.28
C ALA A 308 25.75 -15.42 10.57
N LEU A 309 26.98 -15.92 10.70
CA LEU A 309 27.90 -15.62 11.80
C LEU A 309 28.34 -14.14 11.87
N LYS A 310 28.22 -13.39 10.77
CA LYS A 310 28.61 -11.97 10.72
C LYS A 310 27.62 -11.04 11.42
N TYR A 311 26.43 -11.54 11.71
CA TYR A 311 25.33 -10.74 12.24
C TYR A 311 25.08 -11.05 13.70
N SER A 312 24.66 -10.04 14.45
CA SER A 312 24.31 -10.16 15.88
C SER A 312 22.89 -10.68 16.10
N THR A 313 21.99 -10.41 15.16
CA THR A 313 20.58 -10.81 15.26
C THR A 313 20.06 -11.28 13.90
N ARG A 314 18.99 -12.09 13.92
CA ARG A 314 18.31 -12.53 12.68
C ARG A 314 17.75 -11.36 11.87
N ALA A 315 17.29 -10.29 12.53
CA ALA A 315 16.83 -9.08 11.86
C ALA A 315 17.99 -8.35 11.15
N ASP A 316 19.16 -8.29 11.76
CA ASP A 316 20.36 -7.70 11.13
C ASP A 316 20.82 -8.53 9.93
N PHE A 317 20.72 -9.87 10.01
CA PHE A 317 20.99 -10.75 8.88
C PHE A 317 20.01 -10.51 7.72
N TYR A 318 18.72 -10.37 8.02
CA TYR A 318 17.69 -10.05 7.02
C TYR A 318 17.91 -8.69 6.36
N ARG A 319 18.14 -7.63 7.15
CA ARG A 319 18.27 -6.25 6.62
C ARG A 319 19.54 -6.08 5.78
N ASN A 320 20.66 -6.63 6.24
CA ASN A 320 21.94 -6.42 5.59
C ASN A 320 22.21 -7.42 4.44
N ASN A 321 21.63 -8.63 4.49
CA ASN A 321 21.78 -9.61 3.43
C ASN A 321 20.50 -10.44 3.20
N ASN A 322 19.45 -9.75 2.75
CA ASN A 322 18.14 -10.36 2.43
C ASN A 322 18.26 -11.53 1.43
N ASN A 323 19.20 -11.45 0.47
CA ASN A 323 19.43 -12.52 -0.51
C ASN A 323 19.90 -13.82 0.16
N ALA A 324 20.84 -13.74 1.10
CA ALA A 324 21.30 -14.88 1.89
C ALA A 324 20.19 -15.40 2.81
N TYR A 325 19.48 -14.52 3.50
CA TYR A 325 18.39 -14.87 4.41
C TYR A 325 17.27 -15.64 3.69
N VAL A 326 16.80 -15.14 2.54
CA VAL A 326 15.77 -15.79 1.73
C VAL A 326 16.27 -17.11 1.14
N ALA A 327 17.55 -17.19 0.74
CA ALA A 327 18.14 -18.43 0.27
C ALA A 327 18.19 -19.47 1.40
N ALA A 328 18.66 -19.12 2.60
CA ALA A 328 18.65 -19.99 3.77
C ALA A 328 17.25 -20.48 4.12
N ARG A 329 16.24 -19.61 4.03
CA ARG A 329 14.84 -19.98 4.22
C ARG A 329 14.37 -20.99 3.17
N ARG A 330 14.69 -20.75 1.89
CA ARG A 330 14.34 -21.66 0.78
C ARG A 330 15.01 -23.03 0.92
N PHE A 331 16.23 -23.07 1.45
CA PHE A 331 16.95 -24.32 1.75
C PHE A 331 16.47 -25.01 3.03
N GLY A 332 15.63 -24.36 3.84
CA GLY A 332 15.15 -24.91 5.12
C GLY A 332 16.18 -24.96 6.23
N VAL A 333 17.39 -24.42 6.02
CA VAL A 333 18.51 -24.45 6.97
C VAL A 333 18.59 -23.19 7.85
N LEU A 334 17.65 -22.25 7.67
CA LEU A 334 17.71 -20.94 8.30
C LEU A 334 17.74 -21.02 9.84
N ASP A 335 16.97 -21.93 10.43
CA ASP A 335 16.96 -22.08 11.89
C ASP A 335 18.28 -22.66 12.41
N ASP A 336 18.84 -23.67 11.73
CA ASP A 336 20.12 -24.29 12.09
C ASP A 336 21.28 -23.29 12.01
N ILE A 337 21.37 -22.53 10.92
CA ILE A 337 22.48 -21.58 10.71
C ILE A 337 22.37 -20.31 11.56
N THR A 338 21.25 -20.10 12.24
CA THR A 338 21.05 -18.95 13.12
C THR A 338 20.80 -19.37 14.56
N GLU A 339 21.13 -20.62 14.92
CA GLU A 339 21.03 -21.12 16.29
C GLU A 339 21.89 -20.31 17.26
N HIS A 340 23.08 -19.87 16.82
CA HIS A 340 23.99 -19.01 17.57
C HIS A 340 23.46 -17.58 17.74
N LEU A 341 22.48 -17.17 16.92
CA LEU A 341 21.75 -15.92 17.09
C LEU A 341 20.69 -16.16 18.16
N GLU A 342 21.13 -16.37 19.40
CA GLU A 342 20.28 -16.74 20.53
C GLU A 342 19.01 -15.89 20.57
N TYR A 343 17.89 -16.59 20.77
CA TYR A 343 16.59 -15.99 20.90
C TYR A 343 16.51 -15.27 22.25
N LEU A 344 16.87 -13.99 22.25
CA LEU A 344 16.74 -13.21 23.46
C LEU A 344 15.23 -12.95 23.70
N ASP A 345 14.59 -13.79 24.53
CA ASP A 345 13.17 -13.68 24.95
C ASP A 345 12.85 -12.30 25.58
N ARG A 346 13.89 -11.61 26.06
CA ARG A 346 13.85 -10.21 26.55
C ARG A 346 13.55 -9.18 25.45
N TYR A 347 13.48 -9.58 24.18
CA TYR A 347 13.27 -8.71 23.02
C TYR A 347 12.01 -9.07 22.21
N ASN A 348 11.09 -9.86 22.78
CA ASN A 348 9.71 -9.89 22.29
C ASN A 348 9.00 -8.59 22.70
N THR A 349 9.43 -7.48 22.11
CA THR A 349 8.91 -6.13 22.32
C THR A 349 7.46 -5.98 21.88
N ARG A 350 6.92 -6.95 21.12
CA ARG A 350 5.55 -6.95 20.60
C ARG A 350 5.18 -5.63 19.93
N ASP A 351 6.11 -5.08 19.16
CA ASP A 351 6.03 -3.77 18.51
C ASP A 351 5.58 -3.84 17.05
N VAL A 352 5.47 -5.04 16.48
CA VAL A 352 5.04 -5.26 15.09
C VAL A 352 3.66 -5.88 15.05
N VAL A 353 2.76 -5.31 14.25
CA VAL A 353 1.45 -5.89 13.92
C VAL A 353 1.54 -6.54 12.55
N TYR A 354 1.05 -7.77 12.43
CA TYR A 354 0.93 -8.47 11.17
C TYR A 354 -0.52 -8.85 10.86
N LEU A 355 -0.79 -8.94 9.56
CA LEU A 355 -2.02 -9.45 8.99
C LEU A 355 -1.65 -10.35 7.81
N TRP A 356 -2.10 -11.60 7.82
CA TRP A 356 -1.91 -12.51 6.70
C TRP A 356 -3.21 -13.18 6.28
N HIS A 357 -3.30 -13.47 4.99
CA HIS A 357 -4.40 -14.14 4.33
C HIS A 357 -4.14 -15.65 4.34
N ALA A 358 -5.11 -16.42 4.82
CA ALA A 358 -5.06 -17.87 4.84
C ALA A 358 -5.69 -18.45 3.57
N GLU A 359 -7.01 -18.40 3.48
CA GLU A 359 -7.79 -18.86 2.34
C GLU A 359 -9.13 -18.11 2.31
N ALA A 360 -9.72 -17.93 1.12
CA ALA A 360 -11.01 -17.25 0.95
C ALA A 360 -11.07 -15.89 1.69
N ASP A 361 -12.03 -15.72 2.61
CA ASP A 361 -12.23 -14.53 3.44
C ASP A 361 -11.60 -14.66 4.84
N ILE A 362 -10.77 -15.68 5.07
CA ILE A 362 -10.13 -15.96 6.34
C ILE A 362 -8.78 -15.24 6.42
N TYR A 363 -8.64 -14.44 7.46
CA TYR A 363 -7.42 -13.72 7.78
C TYR A 363 -7.02 -13.96 9.22
N LYS A 364 -5.73 -13.79 9.47
CA LYS A 364 -5.13 -13.89 10.79
C LYS A 364 -4.39 -12.61 11.10
N VAL A 365 -4.79 -11.97 12.19
CA VAL A 365 -4.08 -10.82 12.77
C VAL A 365 -3.26 -11.27 13.97
N GLY A 366 -2.13 -10.62 14.23
CA GLY A 366 -1.44 -10.82 15.49
C GLY A 366 -0.28 -9.86 15.68
N ILE A 367 0.32 -9.89 16.87
CA ILE A 367 1.53 -9.15 17.19
C ILE A 367 2.77 -10.05 17.27
N THR A 368 3.88 -9.50 16.78
CA THR A 368 5.23 -10.05 16.85
C THR A 368 6.19 -8.93 17.24
N SER A 369 7.48 -9.21 17.38
CA SER A 369 8.48 -8.16 17.47
C SER A 369 9.28 -8.03 16.19
N GLU A 370 9.90 -6.87 15.99
CA GLU A 370 10.78 -6.63 14.84
C GLU A 370 11.88 -7.70 14.73
N ASN A 371 12.41 -8.15 15.87
CA ASN A 371 13.45 -9.18 15.92
C ASN A 371 12.96 -10.57 15.49
N LEU A 372 11.66 -10.84 15.66
CA LEU A 372 11.02 -12.11 15.30
C LEU A 372 10.47 -12.10 13.88
N GLY A 373 10.16 -10.93 13.36
CA GLY A 373 9.68 -10.73 11.99
C GLY A 373 8.48 -11.62 11.68
N ASP A 374 8.56 -12.33 10.55
CA ASP A 374 7.49 -13.18 10.02
C ASP A 374 7.47 -14.60 10.59
N LYS A 375 8.41 -15.01 11.45
CA LYS A 375 8.52 -16.38 11.96
C LYS A 375 7.20 -16.88 12.58
N ARG A 376 6.58 -16.07 13.43
CA ARG A 376 5.30 -16.38 14.10
C ARG A 376 4.14 -16.58 13.12
N ILE A 377 4.18 -15.96 11.94
CA ILE A 377 3.15 -16.14 10.90
C ILE A 377 3.22 -17.58 10.38
N TYR A 378 4.43 -18.05 10.07
CA TYR A 378 4.62 -19.39 9.52
C TYR A 378 4.42 -20.49 10.55
N ASP A 379 4.81 -20.28 11.82
CA ASP A 379 4.55 -21.24 12.90
C ASP A 379 3.04 -21.48 13.06
N VAL A 380 2.25 -20.39 13.16
CA VAL A 380 0.79 -20.48 13.29
C VAL A 380 0.14 -21.02 12.01
N ALA A 381 0.66 -20.68 10.83
CA ALA A 381 0.12 -21.20 9.58
C ALA A 381 0.36 -22.71 9.43
N LYS A 382 1.52 -23.21 9.88
CA LYS A 382 1.83 -24.64 9.92
C LYS A 382 0.88 -25.39 10.86
N ASP A 383 0.65 -24.87 12.07
CA ASP A 383 -0.28 -25.46 13.03
C ASP A 383 -1.74 -25.42 12.55
N ALA A 384 -2.12 -24.36 11.82
CA ALA A 384 -3.45 -24.19 11.25
C ALA A 384 -3.67 -24.94 9.93
N GLY A 385 -2.60 -25.44 9.29
CA GLY A 385 -2.67 -26.12 7.99
C GLY A 385 -2.87 -25.19 6.78
N PHE A 386 -2.42 -23.94 6.85
CA PHE A 386 -2.55 -22.95 5.77
C PHE A 386 -1.20 -22.55 5.17
N ILE A 387 -1.22 -22.08 3.92
CA ILE A 387 -0.08 -21.41 3.29
C ILE A 387 -0.27 -19.89 3.46
N PRO A 388 0.54 -19.21 4.29
CA PRO A 388 0.27 -17.82 4.62
C PRO A 388 0.67 -16.89 3.49
N LYS A 389 -0.21 -15.95 3.14
CA LYS A 389 0.11 -14.81 2.28
C LYS A 389 0.12 -13.53 3.11
N ILE A 390 1.31 -12.98 3.37
CA ILE A 390 1.47 -11.77 4.18
C ILE A 390 0.78 -10.59 3.46
N VAL A 391 -0.16 -9.95 4.16
CA VAL A 391 -0.84 -8.74 3.69
C VAL A 391 -0.14 -7.51 4.27
N MET A 392 0.14 -7.53 5.58
CA MET A 392 0.84 -6.47 6.31
C MET A 392 1.78 -7.04 7.37
N LEU A 393 2.89 -6.34 7.62
CA LEU A 393 3.86 -6.60 8.68
C LEU A 393 4.56 -5.28 9.02
N GLU A 394 4.04 -4.53 9.98
CA GLU A 394 4.45 -3.14 10.24
C GLU A 394 4.87 -2.92 11.69
N ASN A 395 6.00 -2.24 11.91
CA ASN A 395 6.42 -1.80 13.24
C ASN A 395 5.66 -0.53 13.62
N VAL A 396 4.82 -0.64 14.65
CA VAL A 396 3.96 0.43 15.15
C VAL A 396 4.29 0.80 16.61
N GLY A 397 5.26 0.13 17.22
CA GLY A 397 5.62 0.29 18.62
C GLY A 397 4.71 -0.51 19.59
N THR A 398 5.26 -0.92 20.73
CA THR A 398 4.64 -1.88 21.66
C THR A 398 3.24 -1.51 22.15
N VAL A 399 3.03 -0.23 22.48
CA VAL A 399 1.74 0.24 23.04
C VAL A 399 0.66 0.27 21.96
N MET A 400 1.01 0.75 20.77
CA MET A 400 0.06 0.82 19.65
C MET A 400 -0.22 -0.55 19.07
N ALA A 401 0.76 -1.45 19.00
CA ALA A 401 0.58 -2.80 18.47
C ALA A 401 -0.54 -3.55 19.20
N LYS A 402 -0.52 -3.53 20.54
CA LYS A 402 -1.59 -4.13 21.37
C LYS A 402 -2.96 -3.47 21.15
N ARG A 403 -2.98 -2.14 20.97
CA ARG A 403 -4.22 -1.38 20.75
C ARG A 403 -4.82 -1.72 19.38
N ILE A 404 -4.01 -1.72 18.34
CA ILE A 404 -4.40 -2.01 16.96
C ILE A 404 -4.87 -3.46 16.86
N GLU A 405 -4.13 -4.42 17.41
CA GLU A 405 -4.56 -5.83 17.47
C GLU A 405 -5.94 -5.96 18.14
N SER A 406 -6.12 -5.32 19.30
CA SER A 406 -7.40 -5.32 20.02
C SER A 406 -8.55 -4.68 19.23
N GLN A 407 -8.27 -3.66 18.41
CA GLN A 407 -9.27 -3.01 17.56
C GLN A 407 -9.63 -3.90 16.36
N ILE A 408 -8.65 -4.52 15.71
CA ILE A 408 -8.85 -5.40 14.56
C ILE A 408 -9.58 -6.69 14.99
N LEU A 409 -9.29 -7.23 16.18
CA LEU A 409 -9.97 -8.40 16.71
C LEU A 409 -11.47 -8.18 16.98
N LYS A 410 -11.94 -6.93 17.06
CA LYS A 410 -13.37 -6.56 17.14
C LYS A 410 -14.03 -6.46 15.76
N LEU A 411 -13.25 -6.47 14.69
CA LEU A 411 -13.75 -6.51 13.31
C LEU A 411 -13.95 -7.96 12.88
N GLY A 412 -14.85 -8.17 11.91
CA GLY A 412 -15.13 -9.48 11.34
C GLY A 412 -15.74 -10.48 12.33
N GLN A 413 -15.98 -11.70 11.84
CA GLN A 413 -16.48 -12.80 12.69
C GLN A 413 -15.34 -13.71 13.15
N PRO A 414 -15.27 -14.08 14.44
CA PRO A 414 -14.25 -15.00 14.95
C PRO A 414 -14.40 -16.41 14.37
N LEU A 415 -13.28 -17.00 13.95
CA LEU A 415 -13.23 -18.38 13.48
C LEU A 415 -12.94 -19.34 14.65
N SER A 416 -13.66 -20.45 14.73
CA SER A 416 -13.42 -21.51 15.72
C SER A 416 -12.83 -22.74 15.06
N PHE A 417 -11.71 -23.23 15.59
CA PHE A 417 -11.06 -24.47 15.14
C PHE A 417 -11.50 -25.65 15.99
N ARG A 418 -11.50 -26.86 15.41
CA ARG A 418 -11.81 -28.10 16.16
C ARG A 418 -10.83 -28.35 17.31
N ASN A 419 -9.56 -28.07 17.08
CA ASN A 419 -8.50 -28.15 18.09
C ASN A 419 -7.94 -26.74 18.35
N SER A 420 -7.75 -26.38 19.61
CA SER A 420 -7.08 -25.13 19.96
C SER A 420 -5.58 -25.27 19.80
N PHE A 421 -4.96 -24.28 19.19
CA PHE A 421 -3.51 -24.13 19.06
C PHE A 421 -3.12 -22.66 19.32
N PRO A 422 -1.83 -22.37 19.60
CA PRO A 422 -1.37 -21.01 19.86
C PRO A 422 -1.75 -20.06 18.71
N GLY A 423 -2.52 -19.02 19.02
CA GLY A 423 -3.01 -18.04 18.06
C GLY A 423 -4.30 -18.40 17.31
N SER A 424 -4.91 -19.55 17.60
CA SER A 424 -6.20 -19.94 17.00
C SER A 424 -7.34 -18.92 17.25
N SER A 425 -7.29 -18.15 18.34
CA SER A 425 -8.31 -17.15 18.71
C SER A 425 -8.28 -15.86 17.90
N GLU A 426 -7.21 -15.62 17.11
CA GLU A 426 -7.03 -14.36 16.39
C GLU A 426 -7.39 -14.45 14.89
N PHE A 427 -7.96 -15.58 14.44
CA PHE A 427 -8.50 -15.73 13.09
C PHE A 427 -9.86 -15.05 12.95
N ARG A 428 -10.09 -14.38 11.81
CA ARG A 428 -11.31 -13.63 11.51
C ARG A 428 -11.75 -13.87 10.06
N HIS A 429 -13.05 -13.95 9.85
CA HIS A 429 -13.68 -13.72 8.56
C HIS A 429 -13.78 -12.22 8.32
N PHE A 430 -13.07 -11.70 7.32
CA PHE A 430 -13.13 -10.29 6.95
C PHE A 430 -13.89 -10.10 5.63
N SER A 431 -14.95 -9.29 5.70
CA SER A 431 -15.50 -8.66 4.50
C SER A 431 -14.46 -7.72 3.88
N SER A 432 -14.61 -7.37 2.60
CA SER A 432 -13.74 -6.40 1.94
C SER A 432 -13.69 -5.05 2.68
N THR A 433 -14.77 -4.67 3.36
CA THR A 433 -14.81 -3.45 4.20
C THR A 433 -14.03 -3.60 5.49
N ASP A 434 -14.10 -4.76 6.16
CA ASP A 434 -13.37 -5.00 7.40
C ASP A 434 -11.87 -5.13 7.14
N LEU A 435 -11.50 -5.79 6.04
CA LEU A 435 -10.11 -5.92 5.61
C LEU A 435 -9.48 -4.54 5.34
N ASN A 436 -10.19 -3.67 4.61
CA ASN A 436 -9.69 -2.32 4.33
C ASN A 436 -9.53 -1.49 5.61
N LYS A 437 -10.48 -1.59 6.57
CA LYS A 437 -10.37 -0.94 7.87
C LYS A 437 -9.20 -1.48 8.69
N ALA A 438 -8.99 -2.80 8.70
CA ALA A 438 -7.87 -3.42 9.39
C ALA A 438 -6.52 -2.94 8.80
N ILE A 439 -6.42 -2.87 7.47
CA ILE A 439 -5.26 -2.32 6.77
C ILE A 439 -5.03 -0.84 7.12
N GLU A 440 -6.10 -0.04 7.16
CA GLU A 440 -6.01 1.38 7.50
C GLU A 440 -5.51 1.58 8.94
N LEU A 441 -6.08 0.85 9.91
CA LEU A 441 -5.66 0.87 11.32
C LEU A 441 -4.18 0.55 11.49
N ILE A 442 -3.65 -0.42 10.74
CA ILE A 442 -2.21 -0.77 10.78
C ILE A 442 -1.35 0.37 10.21
N LYS A 443 -1.79 1.05 9.14
CA LYS A 443 -1.04 2.14 8.50
C LYS A 443 -1.05 3.44 9.28
N THR A 444 -2.20 3.82 9.84
CA THR A 444 -2.40 5.12 10.48
C THR A 444 -2.14 5.10 11.99
N GLY A 445 -2.20 3.91 12.60
CA GLY A 445 -2.10 3.71 14.04
C GLY A 445 -3.27 4.28 14.84
N ASN A 446 -4.38 4.65 14.19
CA ASN A 446 -5.59 5.24 14.80
C ASN A 446 -6.88 4.79 14.13
#